data_AF-A0A8S3DYD0-F1
#
_entry.id   AF-A0A8S3DYD0-F1
#
_cell.length_a   1.000
_cell.length_b   1.000
_cell.length_c   1.000
_cell.angle_alpha   90.00
_cell.angle_beta   90.00
_cell.angle_gamma   90.00
#
_symmetry.space_group_name_H-M   'P 1'
#
loop_
_entity.id
_entity.type
_entity.pdbx_description
1 polymer ?
#
loop_
_entity_poly.entity_id
_entity_poly.type
_entity_poly.pdbx_seq_one_letter_code
_entity_poly.pdbx_strand_id
1 'polypeptide(L)'
;MNSFTLLCVSIHFYAVAAFIPHPTVRFGGQAEESITHTDMTQLGFIRSLARFFLGTHHGNQVNAEIFNSTHTIDELYQLVHPDWSNDQVKLYLHPLKSIIDHIQVRDALVDLNPSTKDLPSAHFDAESFIGSNRRIMDLGKKVIEDATNPNKDLDSARGKIGDLLHTLQDFYSHSNWIEMGKTEINHRIGMEENIGQIADIHQATCISDGCTKIKSKCVR
;
A
#
# COMPACT_ATOMS: atom_id res chain seq x y z
N MET A 1 19.59 47.03 0.61
CA MET A 1 18.65 46.55 -0.42
C MET A 1 19.48 46.08 -1.62
N ASN A 2 19.25 44.84 -2.03
CA ASN A 2 19.68 44.15 -3.26
C ASN A 2 21.10 43.60 -3.47
N SER A 3 21.05 42.41 -4.08
CA SER A 3 22.00 41.72 -4.95
C SER A 3 23.02 40.78 -4.31
N PHE A 4 22.55 39.53 -4.18
CA PHE A 4 23.30 38.28 -4.05
C PHE A 4 24.03 37.94 -5.36
N THR A 5 25.33 37.63 -5.26
CA THR A 5 26.13 37.03 -6.36
C THR A 5 27.22 36.12 -5.77
N LEU A 6 27.11 34.81 -6.06
CA LEU A 6 28.14 33.74 -6.16
C LEU A 6 29.06 33.41 -4.94
N LEU A 7 29.65 32.22 -4.75
CA LEU A 7 29.53 30.82 -5.16
C LEU A 7 30.80 30.11 -4.59
N CYS A 8 30.71 28.80 -4.31
CA CYS A 8 31.80 27.83 -3.98
C CYS A 8 32.23 27.81 -2.49
N VAL A 9 32.37 26.69 -1.76
CA VAL A 9 32.79 25.29 -2.03
C VAL A 9 32.18 24.42 -0.90
N SER A 10 31.21 23.54 -1.12
CA SER A 10 31.32 22.08 -1.32
C SER A 10 32.16 21.24 -0.33
N ILE A 11 31.62 20.03 -0.08
CA ILE A 11 32.19 18.80 0.53
C ILE A 11 32.06 18.65 2.06
N HIS A 12 31.06 17.87 2.50
CA HIS A 12 31.21 16.52 3.10
C HIS A 12 29.88 16.06 3.72
N PHE A 13 28.95 15.58 2.90
CA PHE A 13 27.93 14.64 3.36
C PHE A 13 28.46 13.23 3.09
N TYR A 14 28.95 12.57 4.14
CA TYR A 14 29.12 11.13 4.13
C TYR A 14 27.74 10.49 4.01
N ALA A 15 27.51 9.83 2.89
CA ALA A 15 26.34 9.02 2.63
C ALA A 15 26.34 7.82 3.59
N VAL A 16 25.37 7.77 4.50
CA VAL A 16 24.91 6.50 5.06
C VAL A 16 23.88 5.98 4.07
N ALA A 17 24.29 5.03 3.24
CA ALA A 17 23.40 4.30 2.36
C ALA A 17 22.57 3.33 3.20
N ALA A 18 21.32 3.70 3.48
CA ALA A 18 20.28 2.76 3.86
C ALA A 18 18.92 3.34 3.41
N PHE A 19 18.38 2.72 2.36
CA PHE A 19 16.98 2.74 1.92
C PHE A 19 16.23 4.07 1.83
N ILE A 20 16.24 4.65 0.62
CA ILE A 20 15.09 5.40 0.08
C ILE A 20 14.97 5.03 -1.42
N PRO A 21 13.84 4.50 -1.93
CA PRO A 21 13.60 4.46 -3.37
C PRO A 21 13.27 5.88 -3.88
N HIS A 22 14.07 6.35 -4.84
CA HIS A 22 14.07 7.69 -5.39
C HIS A 22 13.18 7.79 -6.65
N PRO A 23 12.32 8.82 -6.83
CA PRO A 23 11.37 8.89 -7.94
C PRO A 23 11.94 9.38 -9.30
N THR A 24 13.25 9.33 -9.53
CA THR A 24 13.85 9.79 -10.80
C THR A 24 15.07 8.96 -11.21
N VAL A 25 14.86 7.68 -11.54
CA VAL A 25 15.83 6.92 -12.33
C VAL A 25 15.09 6.21 -13.46
N ARG A 26 15.11 6.82 -14.65
CA ARG A 26 15.12 6.04 -15.90
C ARG A 26 16.57 5.58 -16.10
N PHE A 27 16.78 4.32 -16.49
CA PHE A 27 17.46 3.93 -17.73
C PHE A 27 17.86 2.44 -17.71
N GLY A 28 17.37 1.71 -18.72
CA GLY A 28 18.21 0.86 -19.55
C GLY A 28 18.65 -0.49 -18.98
N GLY A 29 17.78 -1.49 -19.11
CA GLY A 29 18.14 -2.91 -18.99
C GLY A 29 17.16 -3.68 -18.12
N GLN A 30 15.96 -3.95 -18.66
CA GLN A 30 14.89 -4.83 -18.12
C GLN A 30 15.01 -5.20 -16.63
N ALA A 31 14.93 -4.19 -15.76
CA ALA A 31 14.64 -4.37 -14.35
C ALA A 31 13.12 -4.45 -14.23
N GLU A 32 12.61 -5.58 -13.75
CA GLU A 32 11.18 -5.73 -13.42
C GLU A 32 10.79 -4.63 -12.41
N GLU A 33 9.80 -3.82 -12.77
CA GLU A 33 9.30 -2.71 -11.96
C GLU A 33 8.85 -3.21 -10.57
N SER A 34 9.37 -2.61 -9.50
CA SER A 34 8.88 -2.82 -8.14
C SER A 34 7.50 -2.16 -7.99
N ILE A 35 6.53 -2.89 -7.47
CA ILE A 35 5.16 -2.39 -7.24
C ILE A 35 5.18 -1.43 -6.04
N THR A 36 4.59 -0.25 -6.18
CA THR A 36 4.49 0.74 -5.08
C THR A 36 3.25 0.51 -4.20
N HIS A 37 3.22 1.11 -3.01
CA HIS A 37 2.01 1.15 -2.16
C HIS A 37 0.80 1.72 -2.92
N THR A 38 1.02 2.77 -3.70
CA THR A 38 0.03 3.37 -4.61
C THR A 38 -0.55 2.35 -5.59
N ASP A 39 0.32 1.58 -6.25
CA ASP A 39 -0.09 0.55 -7.23
C ASP A 39 -0.90 -0.57 -6.56
N MET A 40 -0.44 -1.05 -5.38
CA MET A 40 -1.14 -2.07 -4.60
C MET A 40 -2.52 -1.59 -4.15
N THR A 41 -2.61 -0.36 -3.63
CA THR A 41 -3.86 0.26 -3.21
C THR A 41 -4.82 0.41 -4.38
N GLN A 42 -4.35 0.92 -5.52
CA GLN A 42 -5.18 1.10 -6.71
C GLN A 42 -5.70 -0.24 -7.26
N LEU A 43 -4.85 -1.26 -7.36
CA LEU A 43 -5.25 -2.59 -7.79
C LEU A 43 -6.24 -3.22 -6.82
N GLY A 44 -6.05 -3.04 -5.51
CA GLY A 44 -6.98 -3.47 -4.46
C GLY A 44 -8.36 -2.85 -4.62
N PHE A 45 -8.43 -1.54 -4.91
CA PHE A 45 -9.68 -0.83 -5.17
C PHE A 45 -10.39 -1.35 -6.42
N ILE A 46 -9.68 -1.49 -7.54
CA ILE A 46 -10.24 -2.01 -8.80
C ILE A 46 -10.86 -3.39 -8.58
N ARG A 47 -10.11 -4.31 -7.93
CA ARG A 47 -10.60 -5.67 -7.66
C ARG A 47 -11.79 -5.69 -6.71
N SER A 48 -11.78 -4.85 -5.68
CA SER A 48 -12.88 -4.77 -4.71
C SER A 48 -14.15 -4.21 -5.35
N LEU A 49 -14.01 -3.20 -6.19
CA LEU A 49 -15.12 -2.62 -6.94
C LEU A 49 -15.70 -3.61 -7.95
N ALA A 50 -14.86 -4.36 -8.66
CA ALA A 50 -15.32 -5.41 -9.56
C ALA A 50 -16.16 -6.48 -8.81
N ARG A 51 -15.71 -6.90 -7.63
CA ARG A 51 -16.47 -7.83 -6.75
C ARG A 51 -17.80 -7.22 -6.32
N PHE A 52 -17.82 -5.96 -5.94
CA PHE A 52 -19.03 -5.26 -5.55
C PHE A 52 -20.05 -5.27 -6.69
N PHE A 53 -19.66 -4.86 -7.89
CA PHE A 53 -20.57 -4.84 -9.04
C PHE A 53 -21.10 -6.22 -9.41
N LEU A 54 -20.27 -7.26 -9.36
CA LEU A 54 -20.73 -8.65 -9.57
C LEU A 54 -21.75 -9.11 -8.53
N GLY A 55 -21.57 -8.71 -7.27
CA GLY A 55 -22.48 -9.05 -6.18
C GLY A 55 -23.81 -8.28 -6.22
N THR A 56 -23.82 -7.06 -6.74
CA THR A 56 -25.02 -6.19 -6.75
C THR A 56 -25.76 -6.19 -8.07
N HIS A 57 -25.07 -6.33 -9.21
CA HIS A 57 -25.69 -6.48 -10.52
C HIS A 57 -26.04 -7.94 -10.77
N HIS A 58 -27.14 -8.40 -10.17
CA HIS A 58 -27.78 -9.66 -10.54
C HIS A 58 -28.26 -9.61 -12.00
N GLY A 59 -27.41 -10.04 -12.94
CA GLY A 59 -27.80 -10.21 -14.34
C GLY A 59 -26.63 -10.16 -15.30
N ASN A 60 -26.07 -11.32 -15.63
CA ASN A 60 -25.41 -11.74 -16.89
C ASN A 60 -24.47 -10.80 -17.69
N GLN A 61 -24.12 -9.60 -17.24
CA GLN A 61 -23.31 -8.65 -18.04
C GLN A 61 -21.87 -8.47 -17.55
N VAL A 62 -21.57 -8.75 -16.28
CA VAL A 62 -20.20 -8.71 -15.78
C VAL A 62 -19.62 -10.13 -15.81
N ASN A 63 -18.73 -10.40 -16.75
CA ASN A 63 -18.02 -11.68 -16.86
C ASN A 63 -17.00 -11.81 -15.72
N ALA A 64 -16.88 -12.98 -15.11
CA ALA A 64 -15.86 -13.29 -14.11
C ALA A 64 -14.42 -13.09 -14.62
N GLU A 65 -14.20 -13.08 -15.94
CA GLU A 65 -12.91 -12.71 -16.55
C GLU A 65 -12.42 -11.31 -16.16
N ILE A 66 -13.29 -10.41 -15.71
CA ILE A 66 -12.95 -9.06 -15.24
C ILE A 66 -11.95 -9.05 -14.07
N PHE A 67 -11.81 -10.16 -13.34
CA PHE A 67 -10.83 -10.32 -12.28
C PHE A 67 -9.42 -10.66 -12.77
N ASN A 68 -9.34 -11.19 -13.99
CA ASN A 68 -8.11 -11.70 -14.58
C ASN A 68 -7.46 -10.68 -15.52
N SER A 69 -8.18 -9.62 -15.89
CA SER A 69 -7.72 -8.52 -16.72
C SER A 69 -7.31 -7.30 -15.89
N THR A 70 -6.26 -6.60 -16.33
CA THR A 70 -5.83 -5.32 -15.76
C THR A 70 -6.73 -4.20 -16.29
N HIS A 71 -7.87 -3.99 -15.65
CA HIS A 71 -8.76 -2.89 -15.99
C HIS A 71 -8.42 -1.60 -15.27
N THR A 72 -8.58 -0.47 -15.96
CA THR A 72 -8.68 0.82 -15.27
C THR A 72 -10.06 0.96 -14.61
N ILE A 73 -10.19 1.87 -13.65
CA ILE A 73 -11.49 2.12 -13.00
C ILE A 73 -12.51 2.66 -14.03
N ASP A 74 -12.06 3.47 -14.98
CA ASP A 74 -12.88 3.98 -16.08
C ASP A 74 -13.44 2.85 -16.96
N GLU A 75 -12.59 1.88 -17.34
CA GLU A 75 -13.00 0.70 -18.09
C GLU A 75 -14.02 -0.15 -17.30
N LEU A 76 -13.76 -0.36 -16.00
CA LEU A 76 -14.66 -1.13 -15.14
C LEU A 76 -16.05 -0.48 -15.04
N TYR A 77 -16.12 0.84 -14.88
CA TYR A 77 -17.40 1.56 -14.86
C TYR A 77 -18.12 1.52 -16.21
N GLN A 78 -17.40 1.66 -17.33
CA GLN A 78 -17.98 1.58 -18.66
C GLN A 78 -18.53 0.17 -18.96
N LEU A 79 -17.85 -0.88 -18.49
CA LEU A 79 -18.31 -2.27 -18.63
C LEU A 79 -19.62 -2.53 -17.87
N VAL A 80 -19.76 -1.95 -16.68
CA VAL A 80 -20.97 -2.12 -15.83
C VAL A 80 -22.12 -1.24 -16.31
N HIS A 81 -21.82 -0.11 -16.97
CA HIS A 81 -22.81 0.83 -17.51
C HIS A 81 -22.60 1.07 -19.00
N PRO A 82 -22.86 0.07 -19.87
CA PRO A 82 -22.57 0.16 -21.31
C PRO A 82 -23.39 1.25 -22.02
N ASP A 83 -24.55 1.60 -21.48
CA ASP A 83 -25.44 2.63 -22.05
C ASP A 83 -25.03 4.07 -21.67
N TRP A 84 -24.04 4.25 -20.79
CA TRP A 84 -23.58 5.58 -20.38
C TRP A 84 -22.57 6.14 -21.37
N SER A 85 -22.68 7.45 -21.65
CA SER A 85 -21.66 8.19 -22.38
C SER A 85 -20.39 8.34 -21.55
N ASN A 86 -19.25 8.61 -22.22
CA ASN A 86 -17.97 8.87 -21.54
C ASN A 86 -18.07 10.00 -20.51
N ASP A 87 -18.88 11.04 -20.77
CA ASP A 87 -19.04 12.16 -19.84
C ASP A 87 -19.88 11.77 -18.61
N GLN A 88 -20.89 10.91 -18.80
CA GLN A 88 -21.65 10.34 -17.68
C GLN A 88 -20.76 9.46 -16.80
N VAL A 89 -19.98 8.56 -17.40
CA VAL A 89 -19.03 7.72 -16.65
C VAL A 89 -18.07 8.59 -15.84
N LYS A 90 -17.45 9.60 -16.46
CA LYS A 90 -16.53 10.52 -15.76
C LYS A 90 -17.21 11.24 -14.59
N LEU A 91 -18.43 11.74 -14.79
CA LEU A 91 -19.16 12.48 -13.76
C LEU A 91 -19.43 11.60 -12.53
N TYR A 92 -19.92 10.38 -12.73
CA TYR A 92 -20.22 9.46 -11.62
C TYR A 92 -18.98 8.80 -11.01
N LEU A 93 -17.88 8.71 -11.76
CA LEU A 93 -16.62 8.15 -11.31
C LEU A 93 -15.77 9.15 -10.51
N HIS A 94 -15.94 10.46 -10.74
CA HIS A 94 -15.14 11.50 -10.09
C HIS A 94 -15.13 11.40 -8.54
N PRO A 95 -16.28 11.21 -7.85
CA PRO A 95 -16.27 11.04 -6.40
C PRO A 95 -15.45 9.82 -5.94
N LEU A 96 -15.52 8.70 -6.66
CA LEU A 96 -14.74 7.51 -6.30
C LEU A 96 -13.24 7.75 -6.48
N LYS A 97 -12.82 8.37 -7.58
CA LYS A 97 -11.41 8.73 -7.81
C LYS A 97 -10.89 9.63 -6.68
N SER A 98 -11.66 10.64 -6.30
CA SER A 98 -11.32 11.53 -5.18
C SER A 98 -11.19 10.76 -3.85
N ILE A 99 -11.99 9.72 -3.62
CA ILE A 99 -11.88 8.88 -2.42
C ILE A 99 -10.60 8.05 -2.46
N ILE A 100 -10.25 7.47 -3.61
CA ILE A 100 -9.02 6.67 -3.77
C ILE A 100 -7.79 7.56 -3.58
N ASP A 101 -7.78 8.74 -4.19
CA ASP A 101 -6.71 9.74 -4.01
C ASP A 101 -6.56 10.11 -2.54
N HIS A 102 -7.67 10.36 -1.82
CA HIS A 102 -7.63 10.64 -0.39
C HIS A 102 -6.99 9.48 0.39
N ILE A 103 -7.38 8.24 0.11
CA ILE A 103 -6.84 7.07 0.80
C ILE A 103 -5.34 6.88 0.50
N GLN A 104 -4.91 7.04 -0.76
CA GLN A 104 -3.50 6.96 -1.16
C GLN A 104 -2.65 8.09 -0.53
N VAL A 105 -3.18 9.31 -0.42
CA VAL A 105 -2.50 10.39 0.29
C VAL A 105 -2.33 10.03 1.77
N ARG A 106 -3.36 9.44 2.38
CA ARG A 106 -3.35 9.07 3.81
C ARG A 106 -2.41 7.91 4.11
N ASP A 107 -2.36 6.95 3.21
CA ASP A 107 -1.37 5.87 3.16
C ASP A 107 0.05 6.46 3.17
N ALA A 108 0.42 7.24 2.15
CA ALA A 108 1.74 7.86 2.04
C ALA A 108 2.10 8.83 3.19
N LEU A 109 1.11 9.44 3.85
CA LEU A 109 1.35 10.34 4.98
C LEU A 109 1.86 9.62 6.23
N VAL A 110 1.73 8.30 6.34
CA VAL A 110 2.27 7.55 7.49
C VAL A 110 3.79 7.71 7.58
N ASP A 111 4.50 7.71 6.45
CA ASP A 111 5.95 7.94 6.36
C ASP A 111 6.39 9.38 6.67
N LEU A 112 5.48 10.35 6.57
CA LEU A 112 5.81 11.78 6.68
C LEU A 112 5.35 12.39 7.99
N ASN A 113 4.29 11.84 8.60
CA ASN A 113 3.70 12.40 9.81
C ASN A 113 4.63 12.16 11.01
N PRO A 114 5.01 13.20 11.77
CA PRO A 114 5.89 13.06 12.93
C PRO A 114 5.43 12.05 13.99
N SER A 115 4.12 11.76 14.05
CA SER A 115 3.56 10.81 15.02
C SER A 115 3.68 9.35 14.58
N THR A 116 3.96 9.09 13.30
CA THR A 116 3.99 7.74 12.73
C THR A 116 5.28 7.39 12.00
N LYS A 117 5.96 8.37 11.39
CA LYS A 117 7.18 8.14 10.57
C LYS A 117 8.30 7.38 11.27
N ASP A 118 8.41 7.52 12.60
CA ASP A 118 9.41 6.85 13.43
C ASP A 118 8.77 5.84 14.39
N LEU A 119 7.51 5.47 14.16
CA LEU A 119 6.74 4.56 15.00
C LEU A 119 6.87 3.12 14.44
N PRO A 120 7.59 2.21 15.09
CA PRO A 120 7.82 0.87 14.53
C PRO A 120 6.53 0.08 14.26
N SER A 121 5.49 0.29 15.08
CA SER A 121 4.19 -0.35 14.88
C SER A 121 3.39 0.19 13.69
N ALA A 122 3.76 1.35 13.12
CA ALA A 122 3.19 1.82 11.87
C ALA A 122 3.83 1.17 10.64
N HIS A 123 5.06 0.66 10.79
CA HIS A 123 5.93 0.23 9.70
C HIS A 123 6.34 -1.26 9.76
N PHE A 124 5.81 -2.03 10.73
CA PHE A 124 6.28 -3.41 10.98
C PHE A 124 7.80 -3.54 11.19
N ASP A 125 8.41 -2.47 11.70
CA ASP A 125 9.84 -2.39 11.96
C ASP A 125 10.20 -2.83 13.38
N ALA A 126 11.50 -3.03 13.62
CA ALA A 126 12.09 -3.34 14.93
C ALA A 126 11.33 -4.48 15.66
N GLU A 127 10.92 -5.48 14.88
CA GLU A 127 10.20 -6.66 15.33
C GLU A 127 8.92 -6.33 16.13
N SER A 128 8.33 -5.15 15.90
CA SER A 128 7.15 -4.64 16.60
C SER A 128 5.83 -5.28 16.13
N PHE A 129 5.86 -6.55 15.73
CA PHE A 129 4.76 -7.29 15.11
C PHE A 129 3.45 -7.25 15.91
N ILE A 130 3.53 -7.48 17.22
CA ILE A 130 2.35 -7.40 18.11
C ILE A 130 1.81 -5.96 18.15
N GLY A 131 2.69 -4.96 18.16
CA GLY A 131 2.33 -3.56 18.13
C GLY A 131 1.64 -3.18 16.82
N SER A 132 2.18 -3.62 15.68
CA SER A 132 1.60 -3.40 14.36
C SER A 132 0.25 -4.10 14.19
N ASN A 133 0.13 -5.33 14.68
CA ASN A 133 -1.14 -6.04 14.71
C ASN A 133 -2.20 -5.29 15.52
N ARG A 134 -1.84 -4.82 16.73
CA ARG A 134 -2.75 -4.00 17.54
C ARG A 134 -3.15 -2.72 16.81
N ARG A 135 -2.20 -2.06 16.14
CA ARG A 135 -2.48 -0.87 15.32
C ARG A 135 -3.50 -1.17 14.21
N ILE A 136 -3.32 -2.26 13.46
CA ILE A 136 -4.28 -2.67 12.41
C ILE A 136 -5.67 -2.90 13.00
N MET A 137 -5.76 -3.62 14.13
CA MET A 137 -7.03 -3.89 14.80
C MET A 137 -7.72 -2.61 15.28
N ASP A 138 -6.96 -1.71 15.92
CA ASP A 138 -7.48 -0.45 16.44
C ASP A 138 -7.96 0.48 15.32
N LEU A 139 -7.20 0.56 14.21
CA LEU A 139 -7.60 1.32 13.03
C LEU A 139 -8.86 0.70 12.40
N GLY A 140 -8.90 -0.62 12.23
CA GLY A 140 -10.06 -1.32 11.68
C GLY A 140 -11.33 -1.10 12.51
N LYS A 141 -11.23 -1.17 13.83
CA LYS A 141 -12.35 -0.84 14.74
C LYS A 141 -12.82 0.59 14.55
N LYS A 142 -11.90 1.57 14.52
CA LYS A 142 -12.23 2.98 14.32
C LYS A 142 -12.82 3.27 12.94
N VAL A 143 -12.40 2.55 11.91
CA VAL A 143 -13.01 2.63 10.57
C VAL A 143 -14.49 2.26 10.65
N ILE A 144 -14.84 1.16 11.33
CA ILE A 144 -16.23 0.73 11.50
C ILE A 144 -17.01 1.75 12.33
N GLU A 145 -16.44 2.21 13.45
CA GLU A 145 -17.07 3.22 14.32
C GLU A 145 -17.37 4.52 13.57
N ASP A 146 -16.44 5.01 12.75
CA ASP A 146 -16.65 6.23 11.98
C ASP A 146 -17.61 6.01 10.81
N ALA A 147 -17.51 4.89 10.10
CA ALA A 147 -18.36 4.59 8.94
C ALA A 147 -19.82 4.32 9.31
N THR A 148 -20.08 3.88 10.54
CA THR A 148 -21.44 3.58 11.04
C THR A 148 -22.08 4.73 11.82
N ASN A 149 -21.34 5.82 12.05
CA ASN A 149 -21.84 6.98 12.78
C ASN A 149 -22.61 7.93 11.84
N PRO A 150 -23.94 8.09 11.99
CA PRO A 150 -24.74 8.93 11.10
C PRO A 150 -24.43 10.43 11.22
N ASN A 151 -23.68 10.85 12.25
CA ASN A 151 -23.32 12.24 12.49
C ASN A 151 -21.91 12.60 11.99
N LYS A 152 -21.18 11.65 11.40
CA LYS A 152 -19.84 11.87 10.84
C LYS A 152 -19.86 11.69 9.33
N ASP A 153 -19.04 12.48 8.64
CA ASP A 153 -18.66 12.13 7.27
C ASP A 153 -17.74 10.90 7.27
N LEU A 154 -17.52 10.34 6.08
CA LEU A 154 -16.66 9.18 5.89
C LEU A 154 -15.18 9.55 5.75
N ASP A 155 -14.78 10.82 5.85
CA ASP A 155 -13.40 11.23 5.63
C ASP A 155 -12.48 10.72 6.74
N SER A 156 -12.97 10.71 7.98
CA SER A 156 -12.21 10.13 9.09
C SER A 156 -12.01 8.62 8.93
N ALA A 157 -13.00 7.90 8.38
CA ALA A 157 -12.90 6.48 8.08
C ALA A 157 -11.92 6.23 6.93
N ARG A 158 -12.03 6.99 5.83
CA ARG A 158 -11.11 6.92 4.68
C ARG A 158 -9.66 7.14 5.10
N GLY A 159 -9.40 8.15 5.95
CA GLY A 159 -8.06 8.40 6.47
C GLY A 159 -7.48 7.23 7.25
N LYS A 160 -8.30 6.57 8.08
CA LYS A 160 -7.86 5.39 8.84
C LYS A 160 -7.69 4.14 7.97
N ILE A 161 -8.43 4.03 6.87
CA ILE A 161 -8.18 3.00 5.86
C ILE A 161 -6.78 3.21 5.25
N GLY A 162 -6.43 4.44 4.86
CA GLY A 162 -5.08 4.76 4.37
C GLY A 162 -4.00 4.41 5.40
N ASP A 163 -4.14 4.89 6.63
CA ASP A 163 -3.20 4.59 7.72
C ASP A 163 -3.06 3.07 8.00
N LEU A 164 -4.13 2.29 7.79
CA LEU A 164 -4.15 0.83 7.98
C LEU A 164 -3.49 0.11 6.82
N LEU A 165 -3.80 0.53 5.58
CA LEU A 165 -3.23 -0.04 4.36
C LEU A 165 -1.71 0.10 4.36
N HIS A 166 -1.20 1.27 4.75
CA HIS A 166 0.25 1.49 4.84
C HIS A 166 0.90 0.47 5.77
N THR A 167 0.39 0.35 7.00
CA THR A 167 0.91 -0.63 7.97
C THR A 167 0.80 -2.06 7.45
N LEU A 168 -0.30 -2.43 6.77
CA LEU A 168 -0.45 -3.76 6.17
C LEU A 168 0.56 -4.01 5.03
N GLN A 169 0.80 -3.00 4.19
CA GLN A 169 1.71 -3.10 3.05
C GLN A 169 3.16 -3.18 3.51
N ASP A 170 3.54 -2.42 4.54
CA ASP A 170 4.85 -2.46 5.16
C ASP A 170 5.21 -3.84 5.72
N PHE A 171 4.23 -4.62 6.19
CA PHE A 171 4.52 -6.01 6.55
C PHE A 171 5.09 -6.80 5.36
N TYR A 172 4.53 -6.67 4.17
CA TYR A 172 4.96 -7.45 3.00
C TYR A 172 6.20 -6.88 2.31
N SER A 173 6.56 -5.62 2.57
CA SER A 173 7.79 -5.00 2.04
C SER A 173 8.97 -5.07 3.02
N HIS A 174 8.73 -5.10 4.34
CA HIS A 174 9.77 -5.08 5.38
C HIS A 174 9.99 -6.46 6.04
N SER A 175 9.12 -7.44 5.81
CA SER A 175 9.36 -8.83 6.20
C SER A 175 9.94 -9.65 5.05
N ASN A 176 10.51 -10.81 5.37
CA ASN A 176 10.96 -11.78 4.38
C ASN A 176 9.84 -12.75 3.92
N TRP A 177 8.56 -12.41 4.14
CA TRP A 177 7.43 -13.31 3.87
C TRP A 177 7.43 -13.80 2.42
N ILE A 178 7.62 -12.89 1.46
CA ILE A 178 7.62 -13.21 0.03
C ILE A 178 8.91 -13.94 -0.36
N GLU A 179 10.06 -13.54 0.19
CA GLU A 179 11.37 -14.17 -0.04
C GLU A 179 11.41 -15.62 0.46
N MET A 180 10.62 -15.95 1.48
CA MET A 180 10.39 -17.32 1.95
C MET A 180 9.52 -18.16 1.00
N GLY A 181 9.10 -17.60 -0.14
CA GLY A 181 8.25 -18.26 -1.13
C GLY A 181 6.78 -18.34 -0.72
N LYS A 182 6.35 -17.53 0.26
CA LYS A 182 4.94 -17.44 0.64
C LYS A 182 4.19 -16.57 -0.36
N THR A 183 3.04 -17.06 -0.81
CA THR A 183 2.15 -16.35 -1.74
C THR A 183 0.76 -16.14 -1.13
N GLU A 184 0.49 -16.80 -0.02
CA GLU A 184 -0.69 -16.64 0.80
C GLU A 184 -0.60 -15.42 1.73
N ILE A 185 -1.76 -14.95 2.18
CA ILE A 185 -1.81 -13.96 3.25
C ILE A 185 -1.28 -14.58 4.55
N ASN A 186 -0.55 -13.80 5.34
CA ASN A 186 -0.29 -14.23 6.71
C ASN A 186 -1.59 -14.07 7.52
N HIS A 187 -2.23 -15.20 7.85
CA HIS A 187 -3.49 -15.24 8.58
C HIS A 187 -3.41 -14.70 10.01
N ARG A 188 -2.21 -14.43 10.54
CA ARG A 188 -2.00 -13.84 11.87
C ARG A 188 -1.93 -12.32 11.86
N ILE A 189 -1.97 -11.68 10.69
CA ILE A 189 -2.07 -10.23 10.59
C ILE A 189 -3.42 -9.77 11.14
N GLY A 190 -3.41 -8.74 11.99
CA GLY A 190 -4.60 -8.20 12.63
C GLY A 190 -5.15 -9.08 13.76
N MET A 191 -4.28 -9.88 14.40
CA MET A 191 -4.60 -10.66 15.61
C MET A 191 -3.71 -10.21 16.78
N GLU A 192 -4.16 -10.32 18.03
CA GLU A 192 -3.37 -9.98 19.24
C GLU A 192 -2.26 -10.99 19.56
N GLU A 193 -1.60 -11.49 18.53
CA GLU A 193 -0.49 -12.43 18.62
C GLU A 193 0.63 -12.02 17.66
N ASN A 194 1.72 -12.75 17.73
CA ASN A 194 2.83 -12.55 16.82
C ASN A 194 2.53 -13.15 15.43
N ILE A 195 3.25 -12.71 14.41
CA ILE A 195 2.98 -13.10 13.01
C ILE A 195 3.47 -14.53 12.64
N GLY A 196 3.92 -15.32 13.60
CA GLY A 196 4.43 -16.69 13.39
C GLY A 196 5.88 -16.84 13.85
N GLN A 197 6.68 -17.55 13.05
CA GLN A 197 8.11 -17.74 13.33
C GLN A 197 8.87 -16.46 13.01
N ILE A 198 9.50 -15.88 14.02
CA ILE A 198 10.25 -14.63 13.93
C ILE A 198 11.64 -14.89 14.44
N ALA A 199 12.62 -14.25 13.81
CA ALA A 199 14.01 -14.31 14.27
C ALA A 199 14.10 -13.76 15.70
N ASP A 200 14.92 -14.37 16.53
CA ASP A 200 15.22 -13.81 17.86
C ASP A 200 15.87 -12.42 17.70
N ILE A 201 15.66 -11.51 18.65
CA ILE A 201 16.26 -10.16 18.62
C ILE A 201 17.80 -10.18 18.56
N HIS A 202 18.42 -11.29 19.00
CA HIS A 202 19.86 -11.52 18.93
C HIS A 202 20.27 -12.47 17.80
N GLN A 203 19.31 -13.00 17.04
CA GLN A 203 19.60 -13.82 15.88
C GLN A 203 20.12 -12.93 14.77
N ALA A 204 21.41 -13.05 14.49
CA ALA A 204 22.04 -12.33 13.39
C ALA A 204 21.28 -12.63 12.08
N THR A 205 20.79 -11.59 11.43
CA THR A 205 20.46 -11.67 10.00
C THR A 205 21.73 -12.06 9.27
N CYS A 206 21.64 -13.10 8.43
CA CYS A 206 22.64 -13.53 7.47
C CYS A 206 23.96 -12.74 7.42
N ILE A 207 25.00 -13.23 8.11
CA ILE A 207 26.37 -12.72 7.97
C ILE A 207 26.92 -13.21 6.62
N SER A 208 27.61 -12.32 5.90
CA SER A 208 28.09 -12.46 4.51
C SER A 208 28.73 -13.81 4.18
N ASP A 209 29.30 -14.48 5.17
CA ASP A 209 30.17 -15.65 5.00
C ASP A 209 29.39 -16.98 4.96
N GLY A 210 28.06 -16.94 5.09
CA GLY A 210 27.20 -18.13 5.07
C GLY A 210 25.90 -17.98 4.29
N CYS A 211 25.65 -16.83 3.67
CA CYS A 211 24.38 -16.54 3.02
C CYS A 211 24.52 -16.52 1.50
N THR A 212 23.89 -17.50 0.87
CA THR A 212 23.76 -17.55 -0.58
C THR A 212 22.53 -16.74 -0.96
N LYS A 213 22.67 -15.71 -1.81
CA LYS A 213 21.52 -15.07 -2.44
C LYS A 213 20.75 -16.13 -3.22
N ILE A 214 19.57 -16.48 -2.72
CA ILE A 214 18.64 -17.33 -3.47
C ILE A 214 18.06 -16.45 -4.56
N LYS A 215 18.42 -16.71 -5.81
CA LYS A 215 17.69 -16.17 -6.95
C LYS A 215 16.41 -16.99 -7.11
N SER A 216 15.35 -16.59 -6.44
CA SER A 216 14.01 -17.06 -6.79
C SER A 216 13.56 -16.32 -8.05
N LYS A 217 12.90 -17.04 -8.97
CA LYS A 217 12.10 -16.34 -9.98
C LYS A 217 10.90 -15.77 -9.25
N CYS A 218 10.63 -14.47 -9.43
CA CYS A 218 9.35 -13.89 -9.02
C CYS A 218 8.24 -14.74 -9.65
N VAL A 219 7.45 -15.41 -8.81
CA VAL A 219 6.26 -16.12 -9.26
C VAL A 219 5.18 -15.05 -9.40
N ARG A 220 4.98 -14.58 -10.64
CA ARG A 220 3.82 -13.77 -11.00
C ARG A 220 2.62 -14.65 -11.25
#